data_AF-S4PLM3-F1
#
_entry.id   AF-S4PLM3-F1
#
_cell.length_a   1.000
_cell.length_b   1.000
_cell.length_c   1.000
_cell.angle_alpha   90.00
_cell.angle_beta   90.00
_cell.angle_gamma   90.00
#
_symmetry.space_group_name_H-M   'P 1'
#
loop_
_entity.id
_entity.type
_entity.pdbx_description
1 polymer ?
#
loop_
_entity_poly.entity_id
_entity_poly.type
_entity_poly.pdbx_seq_one_letter_code
_entity_poly.pdbx_strand_id
1 'polypeptide(L)'
;MVAAVDNGRSQKWRQYAVHDVYEEMEIEQLNTGVLDKHHYKYESTPCQQFHVLLKRMLLQTVRNRGYLWLRVCLHLFLGAIVGALFSSMGYDASKTLFNFGFCYACIIVMLYTTMMPILLAYPSEVLLVKREYFNRWYGLKPYYAALVISRTPATIFFCLLYVVIVYPLTAQPMELPRIMMFITICILTALISESLGTL
;
A
#
# COMPACT_ATOMS: atom_id res chain seq x y z
N MET A 1 -16.07 -6.70 32.20
CA MET A 1 -14.64 -6.61 32.58
C MET A 1 -13.83 -7.22 31.45
N VAL A 2 -13.35 -6.38 30.53
CA VAL A 2 -12.61 -6.82 29.34
C VAL A 2 -11.17 -7.10 29.75
N ALA A 3 -10.73 -8.32 29.49
CA ALA A 3 -9.41 -8.83 29.80
C ALA A 3 -8.31 -7.93 29.21
N ALA A 4 -7.34 -7.59 30.05
CA ALA A 4 -6.10 -6.95 29.66
C ALA A 4 -5.39 -7.86 28.64
N VAL A 5 -5.35 -7.41 27.38
CA VAL A 5 -4.38 -7.92 26.42
C VAL A 5 -3.03 -7.39 26.89
N ASP A 6 -2.23 -8.26 27.50
CA ASP A 6 -0.87 -7.94 27.92
C ASP A 6 -0.07 -7.52 26.68
N ASN A 7 0.12 -6.20 26.59
CA ASN A 7 0.32 -5.48 25.35
C ASN A 7 1.80 -5.47 24.93
N GLY A 8 2.45 -6.64 24.89
CA GLY A 8 3.82 -6.82 24.40
C GLY A 8 4.88 -5.93 25.08
N ARG A 9 4.56 -5.31 26.23
CA ARG A 9 5.48 -4.48 26.99
C ARG A 9 6.37 -5.41 27.82
N SER A 10 7.64 -5.54 27.44
CA SER A 10 8.64 -6.12 28.35
C SER A 10 8.92 -5.13 29.48
N GLN A 11 8.14 -5.21 30.55
CA GLN A 11 8.29 -4.39 31.77
C GLN A 11 9.43 -4.89 32.68
N LYS A 12 10.14 -5.96 32.30
CA LYS A 12 11.17 -6.64 33.11
C LYS A 12 12.30 -5.74 33.61
N TRP A 13 12.51 -4.58 32.99
CA TRP A 13 13.57 -3.64 33.33
C TRP A 13 13.06 -2.38 34.04
N ARG A 14 11.74 -2.23 34.23
CA ARG A 14 11.08 -0.98 34.62
C ARG A 14 10.37 -1.05 35.99
N GLN A 15 10.65 -2.10 36.77
CA GLN A 15 9.84 -2.47 37.94
C GLN A 15 10.05 -1.65 39.21
N TYR A 16 11.06 -0.77 39.31
CA TYR A 16 11.43 -0.19 40.62
C TYR A 16 11.15 1.30 40.85
N ALA A 17 10.66 2.08 39.87
CA ALA A 17 10.50 3.53 40.10
C ALA A 17 9.35 4.24 39.37
N VAL A 18 8.59 3.56 38.50
CA VAL A 18 7.76 4.26 37.51
C VAL A 18 6.25 4.18 37.80
N HIS A 19 5.76 3.20 38.58
CA HIS A 19 4.31 3.01 38.71
C HIS A 19 3.65 4.11 39.56
N ASP A 20 4.17 4.38 40.75
CA ASP A 20 3.62 5.39 41.67
C ASP A 20 3.74 6.81 41.10
N VAL A 21 4.85 7.10 40.42
CA VAL A 21 5.14 8.42 39.86
C VAL A 21 4.27 8.74 38.64
N TYR A 22 3.82 7.73 37.88
CA TYR A 22 2.95 7.95 36.71
C TYR A 22 1.48 8.15 37.10
N GLU A 23 1.02 7.47 38.14
CA GLU A 23 -0.37 7.56 38.59
C GLU A 23 -0.62 8.92 39.24
N GLU A 24 0.34 9.44 40.02
CA GLU A 24 0.29 10.82 40.54
C GLU A 24 0.37 11.88 39.42
N MET A 25 1.24 11.69 38.41
CA MET A 25 1.36 12.62 37.27
C MET A 25 0.10 12.64 36.39
N GLU A 26 -0.53 11.49 36.12
CA GLU A 26 -1.74 11.42 35.30
C GLU A 26 -2.92 12.13 36.00
N ILE A 27 -3.05 12.00 37.32
CA ILE A 27 -4.09 12.67 38.12
C ILE A 27 -3.86 14.19 38.16
N GLU A 28 -2.62 14.64 38.28
CA GLU A 28 -2.26 16.06 38.29
C GLU A 28 -2.44 16.72 36.91
N GLN A 29 -2.14 16.01 35.82
CA GLN A 29 -2.36 16.47 34.44
C GLN A 29 -3.85 16.52 34.04
N LEU A 30 -4.68 15.61 34.57
CA LEU A 30 -6.14 15.66 34.42
C LEU A 30 -6.76 16.84 35.18
N ASN A 31 -6.25 17.17 36.37
CA ASN A 31 -6.77 18.27 37.21
C ASN A 31 -6.37 19.67 36.71
N THR A 32 -5.26 19.80 35.98
CA THR A 32 -4.74 21.10 35.54
C THR A 32 -5.25 21.55 34.17
N GLY A 33 -5.91 20.69 33.40
CA GLY A 33 -6.46 21.01 32.07
C GLY A 33 -5.40 21.41 31.03
N VAL A 34 -4.12 21.41 31.40
CA VAL A 34 -2.98 21.66 30.52
C VAL A 34 -2.46 20.29 30.11
N LEU A 35 -2.97 19.80 28.98
CA LEU A 35 -2.35 18.68 28.28
C LEU A 35 -1.06 19.23 27.65
N ASP A 36 -0.03 19.39 28.48
CA ASP A 36 1.30 19.74 28.01
C ASP A 36 1.66 18.71 26.95
N LYS A 37 1.64 19.15 25.69
CA LYS A 37 2.21 18.40 24.59
C LYS A 37 3.70 18.35 24.88
N HIS A 38 4.11 17.39 25.71
CA HIS A 38 5.50 17.05 25.83
C HIS A 38 5.99 16.71 24.42
N HIS A 39 6.66 17.68 23.80
CA HIS A 39 7.34 17.54 22.53
C HIS A 39 8.58 16.69 22.79
N TYR A 40 8.36 15.40 23.04
CA TYR A 40 9.41 14.42 23.15
C TYR A 40 10.12 14.36 21.79
N LYS A 41 11.33 14.87 21.76
CA LYS A 41 12.15 15.00 20.56
C LYS A 41 12.68 13.61 20.20
N TYR A 42 12.37 13.13 18.99
CA TYR A 42 13.05 11.96 18.44
C TYR A 42 14.54 12.31 18.31
N GLU A 43 15.44 11.43 18.77
CA GLU A 43 16.89 11.65 18.63
C GLU A 43 17.33 11.57 17.15
N SER A 44 16.62 10.77 16.35
CA SER A 44 16.86 10.61 14.91
C SER A 44 16.13 11.66 14.07
N THR A 45 16.75 12.10 12.98
CA THR A 45 16.09 13.01 12.02
C THR A 45 14.98 12.31 11.22
N PRO A 46 13.93 13.02 10.78
CA PRO A 46 12.84 12.42 9.98
C PRO A 46 13.31 11.77 8.67
N CYS A 47 14.37 12.30 8.05
CA CYS A 47 14.95 11.74 6.83
C CYS A 47 15.64 10.39 7.09
N GLN A 48 16.37 10.26 8.21
CA GLN A 48 16.97 8.99 8.62
C GLN A 48 15.88 7.95 8.93
N GLN A 49 14.81 8.34 9.64
CA GLN A 49 13.67 7.45 9.89
C GLN A 49 13.04 6.97 8.57
N PHE A 50 12.79 7.89 7.64
CA PHE A 50 12.25 7.57 6.32
C PHE A 50 13.14 6.57 5.55
N HIS A 51 14.45 6.79 5.49
CA HIS A 51 15.35 5.91 4.74
C HIS A 51 15.40 4.48 5.33
N VAL A 52 15.46 4.37 6.66
CA VAL A 52 15.46 3.06 7.35
C VAL A 52 14.14 2.33 7.11
N LEU A 53 13.01 3.03 7.22
CA LEU A 53 11.68 2.46 6.97
C LEU A 53 11.51 2.04 5.52
N LEU A 54 11.93 2.87 4.56
CA LEU A 54 11.87 2.56 3.14
C LEU A 54 12.66 1.28 2.83
N LYS A 55 13.90 1.17 3.32
CA LYS A 55 14.73 -0.02 3.15
C LYS A 55 14.08 -1.26 3.77
N ARG A 56 13.52 -1.14 4.99
CA ARG A 56 12.80 -2.23 5.66
C ARG A 56 11.64 -2.74 4.81
N MET A 57 10.82 -1.83 4.29
CA MET A 57 9.61 -2.15 3.55
C MET A 57 9.92 -2.74 2.16
N LEU A 58 10.90 -2.19 1.46
CA LEU A 58 11.38 -2.75 0.18
C LEU A 58 11.95 -4.16 0.37
N LEU A 59 12.79 -4.37 1.38
CA LEU A 59 13.34 -5.70 1.68
C LEU A 59 12.24 -6.70 2.05
N GLN A 60 11.25 -6.29 2.84
CA GLN A 60 10.12 -7.14 3.19
C GLN A 60 9.31 -7.56 1.95
N THR A 61 9.04 -6.62 1.04
CA THR A 61 8.36 -6.89 -0.23
C THR A 61 9.14 -7.87 -1.10
N VAL A 62 10.45 -7.65 -1.29
CA VAL A 62 11.31 -8.51 -2.13
C VAL A 62 11.49 -9.91 -1.53
N ARG A 63 11.59 -10.01 -0.20
CA ARG A 63 11.78 -11.29 0.50
C ARG A 63 10.53 -12.15 0.47
N ASN A 64 9.34 -11.55 0.39
CA ASN A 64 8.09 -12.29 0.28
C ASN A 64 7.85 -12.81 -1.15
N ARG A 65 8.68 -13.78 -1.57
CA ARG A 65 8.66 -14.35 -2.92
C ARG A 65 7.33 -15.02 -3.26
N GLY A 66 6.69 -15.70 -2.30
CA GLY A 66 5.40 -16.36 -2.52
C GLY A 66 4.30 -15.37 -2.88
N TYR A 67 4.22 -14.25 -2.16
CA TYR A 67 3.27 -13.18 -2.47
C TYR A 67 3.53 -12.54 -3.84
N LEU A 68 4.80 -12.29 -4.18
CA LEU A 68 5.15 -11.74 -5.49
C LEU A 68 4.77 -12.70 -6.63
N TRP A 69 5.07 -14.00 -6.49
CA TRP A 69 4.69 -15.02 -7.47
C TRP A 69 3.18 -15.14 -7.62
N LEU A 70 2.43 -15.13 -6.52
CA LEU A 70 0.97 -15.13 -6.55
C LEU A 70 0.43 -13.94 -7.35
N ARG A 71 0.98 -12.74 -7.13
CA ARG A 71 0.60 -11.55 -7.90
C ARG A 71 0.93 -11.67 -9.38
N VAL A 72 2.10 -12.20 -9.74
CA VAL A 72 2.46 -12.45 -11.16
C VAL A 72 1.44 -13.40 -11.79
N CYS A 73 1.15 -14.54 -11.16
CA CYS A 73 0.18 -15.52 -11.67
C CYS A 73 -1.22 -14.92 -11.83
N LEU A 74 -1.67 -14.11 -10.86
CA LEU A 74 -2.97 -13.42 -10.90
C LEU A 74 -3.06 -12.48 -12.10
N HIS A 75 -2.03 -11.64 -12.33
CA HIS A 75 -2.04 -10.69 -13.45
C HIS A 75 -1.93 -11.40 -14.79
N LEU A 76 -1.19 -12.51 -14.87
CA LEU A 76 -1.15 -13.38 -16.06
C LEU A 76 -2.54 -13.96 -16.37
N PHE A 77 -3.20 -14.50 -15.35
CA PHE A 77 -4.52 -15.12 -15.47
C PHE A 77 -5.59 -14.10 -15.89
N LEU A 78 -5.65 -12.95 -15.21
CA LEU A 78 -6.60 -11.89 -15.55
C LEU A 78 -6.32 -11.29 -16.92
N GLY A 79 -5.05 -11.10 -17.27
CA GLY A 79 -4.65 -10.63 -18.60
C GLY A 79 -5.07 -11.61 -19.70
N ALA A 80 -4.89 -12.90 -19.48
CA ALA A 80 -5.33 -13.94 -20.42
C ALA A 80 -6.86 -13.95 -20.59
N ILE A 81 -7.63 -13.84 -19.50
CA ILE A 81 -9.10 -13.80 -19.57
C ILE A 81 -9.58 -12.58 -20.35
N VAL A 82 -9.12 -11.38 -19.97
CA VAL A 82 -9.56 -10.13 -20.61
C VAL A 82 -9.13 -10.10 -22.07
N GLY A 83 -7.89 -10.50 -22.37
CA GLY A 83 -7.42 -10.53 -23.75
C GLY A 83 -8.14 -11.58 -24.61
N ALA A 84 -8.52 -12.73 -24.05
CA ALA A 84 -9.31 -13.74 -24.77
C ALA A 84 -10.75 -13.24 -25.05
N LEU A 85 -11.38 -12.56 -24.10
CA LEU A 85 -12.74 -12.01 -24.26
C LEU A 85 -12.82 -10.95 -25.36
N PHE A 86 -11.81 -10.09 -25.47
CA PHE A 86 -11.77 -8.99 -26.44
C PHE A 86 -10.81 -9.26 -27.61
N SER A 87 -10.59 -10.54 -27.94
CA SER A 87 -9.64 -10.91 -28.99
C SER A 87 -10.04 -10.32 -30.35
N SER A 88 -9.06 -9.73 -31.04
CA SER A 88 -9.21 -9.18 -32.40
C SER A 88 -10.28 -8.08 -32.56
N MET A 89 -10.61 -7.34 -31.50
CA MET A 89 -11.60 -6.25 -31.56
C MET A 89 -10.99 -4.87 -31.82
N GLY A 90 -9.67 -4.70 -31.65
CA GLY A 90 -8.99 -3.40 -31.76
C GLY A 90 -8.97 -2.79 -33.17
N TYR A 91 -8.88 -3.61 -34.22
CA TYR A 91 -8.73 -3.14 -35.60
C TYR A 91 -10.06 -2.95 -36.36
N ASP A 92 -11.18 -3.39 -35.77
CA ASP A 92 -12.48 -3.37 -36.43
C ASP A 92 -13.31 -2.14 -36.00
N ALA A 93 -13.50 -1.20 -36.93
CA ALA A 93 -14.26 0.03 -36.70
C ALA A 93 -15.76 -0.24 -36.45
N SER A 94 -16.29 -1.40 -36.81
CA SER A 94 -17.68 -1.77 -36.49
C SER A 94 -17.87 -2.12 -35.01
N LYS A 95 -16.78 -2.38 -34.27
CA LYS A 95 -16.79 -2.84 -32.87
C LYS A 95 -16.38 -1.75 -31.88
N THR A 96 -16.64 -0.48 -32.19
CA THR A 96 -16.29 0.66 -31.32
C THR A 96 -16.83 0.55 -29.89
N LEU A 97 -18.07 0.09 -29.72
CA LEU A 97 -18.66 -0.15 -28.39
C LEU A 97 -17.89 -1.20 -27.59
N PHE A 98 -17.38 -2.25 -28.24
CA PHE A 98 -16.57 -3.28 -27.57
C PHE A 98 -15.18 -2.77 -27.20
N ASN A 99 -14.58 -1.89 -28.01
CA ASN A 99 -13.31 -1.23 -27.66
C ASN A 99 -13.48 -0.27 -26.46
N PHE A 100 -14.62 0.42 -26.36
CA PHE A 100 -14.95 1.18 -25.15
C PHE A 100 -15.11 0.27 -23.94
N GLY A 101 -15.85 -0.84 -24.09
CA GLY A 101 -16.01 -1.86 -23.04
C GLY A 101 -14.68 -2.47 -22.60
N PHE A 102 -13.75 -2.68 -23.52
CA PHE A 102 -12.39 -3.15 -23.25
C PHE A 102 -11.60 -2.18 -22.36
N CYS A 103 -11.56 -0.89 -22.71
CA CYS A 103 -10.90 0.13 -21.90
C CYS A 103 -11.50 0.21 -20.48
N TYR A 104 -12.83 0.14 -20.39
CA TYR A 104 -13.54 0.13 -19.11
C TYR A 104 -13.20 -1.12 -18.27
N ALA A 105 -13.19 -2.30 -18.88
CA ALA A 105 -12.81 -3.54 -18.22
C ALA A 105 -11.36 -3.49 -17.71
N CYS A 106 -10.43 -2.94 -18.48
CA CYS A 106 -9.04 -2.77 -18.07
C CYS A 106 -8.91 -1.86 -16.83
N ILE A 107 -9.66 -0.74 -16.80
CA ILE A 107 -9.68 0.17 -15.65
C ILE A 107 -10.23 -0.54 -14.41
N ILE A 108 -11.33 -1.27 -14.52
CA ILE A 108 -11.92 -2.03 -13.41
C ILE A 108 -10.94 -3.07 -12.90
N VAL A 109 -10.34 -3.87 -13.78
CA VAL A 109 -9.39 -4.91 -13.38
C VAL A 109 -8.19 -4.29 -12.67
N MET A 110 -7.65 -3.19 -13.21
CA MET A 110 -6.53 -2.49 -12.58
C MET A 110 -6.91 -1.94 -11.20
N LEU A 111 -8.09 -1.32 -11.07
CA LEU A 111 -8.62 -0.80 -9.82
C LEU A 111 -8.72 -1.91 -8.75
N TYR A 112 -9.38 -3.03 -9.06
CA TYR A 112 -9.59 -4.10 -8.08
C TYR A 112 -8.32 -4.87 -7.73
N THR A 113 -7.45 -5.13 -8.70
CA THR A 113 -6.22 -5.92 -8.49
C THR A 113 -5.20 -5.22 -7.60
N THR A 114 -5.14 -3.89 -7.62
CA THR A 114 -4.25 -3.12 -6.75
C THR A 114 -4.89 -2.82 -5.39
N MET A 115 -6.20 -2.58 -5.33
CA MET A 115 -6.90 -2.25 -4.08
C MET A 115 -7.05 -3.46 -3.15
N MET A 116 -7.46 -4.61 -3.68
CA MET A 116 -7.83 -5.78 -2.86
C MET A 116 -6.72 -6.27 -1.94
N PRO A 117 -5.46 -6.44 -2.39
CA PRO A 117 -4.38 -6.90 -1.51
C PRO A 117 -4.10 -5.94 -0.35
N ILE A 118 -4.31 -4.64 -0.57
CA ILE A 118 -4.07 -3.60 0.45
C ILE A 118 -5.16 -3.67 1.51
N LEU A 119 -6.43 -3.72 1.10
CA LEU A 119 -7.56 -3.83 2.01
C LEU A 119 -7.46 -5.06 2.94
N LEU A 120 -6.97 -6.18 2.40
CA LEU A 120 -6.79 -7.41 3.18
C LEU A 120 -5.60 -7.33 4.15
N ALA A 121 -4.52 -6.65 3.76
CA ALA A 121 -3.33 -6.50 4.60
C ALA A 121 -3.48 -5.40 5.65
N TYR A 122 -4.26 -4.36 5.37
CA TYR A 122 -4.36 -3.13 6.15
C TYR A 122 -4.70 -3.34 7.64
N PRO A 123 -5.66 -4.21 8.03
CA PRO A 123 -5.98 -4.43 9.45
C PRO A 123 -4.79 -4.97 10.26
N SER A 124 -3.96 -5.81 9.63
CA SER A 124 -2.77 -6.35 10.29
C SER A 124 -1.66 -5.30 10.40
N GLU A 125 -1.49 -4.48 9.35
CA GLU A 125 -0.48 -3.42 9.32
C GLU A 125 -0.80 -2.30 10.31
N VAL A 126 -2.06 -1.86 10.42
CA VAL A 126 -2.44 -0.78 11.33
C VAL A 126 -2.24 -1.17 12.80
N LEU A 127 -2.46 -2.43 13.17
CA LEU A 127 -2.20 -2.93 14.53
C LEU A 127 -0.71 -2.90 14.87
N LEU A 128 0.15 -3.23 13.90
CA LEU A 128 1.60 -3.16 14.05
C LEU A 128 2.08 -1.71 14.18
N VAL A 129 1.62 -0.83 13.30
CA VAL A 129 1.96 0.61 13.34
C VAL A 129 1.50 1.25 14.64
N LYS A 130 0.31 0.90 15.14
CA LYS A 130 -0.19 1.41 16.42
C LYS A 130 0.75 1.06 17.58
N ARG A 131 1.30 -0.16 17.59
CA ARG A 131 2.28 -0.60 18.61
C ARG A 131 3.63 0.10 18.44
N GLU A 132 4.15 0.18 17.21
CA GLU A 132 5.44 0.84 16.92
C GLU A 132 5.38 2.36 17.22
N TYR A 133 4.25 2.99 16.93
CA TYR A 133 4.00 4.40 17.25
C TYR A 133 3.84 4.64 18.75
N PHE A 134 3.10 3.78 19.46
CA PHE A 134 2.97 3.87 20.92
C PHE A 134 4.35 3.72 21.61
N ASN A 135 5.20 2.84 21.09
CA ASN A 135 6.58 2.67 21.55
C ASN A 135 7.55 3.77 21.06
N ARG A 136 7.06 4.75 20.28
CA ARG A 136 7.81 5.91 19.79
C ARG A 136 9.07 5.55 19.00
N TRP A 137 9.04 4.48 18.21
CA TRP A 137 10.18 4.09 17.38
C TRP A 137 10.40 5.05 16.20
N TYR A 138 9.33 5.63 15.65
CA TYR A 138 9.37 6.59 14.54
C TYR A 138 8.07 7.40 14.46
N GLY A 139 8.10 8.53 13.75
CA GLY A 139 6.91 9.37 13.52
C GLY A 139 5.98 8.83 12.41
N LEU A 140 4.69 9.17 12.47
CA LEU A 140 3.71 8.76 11.43
C LEU A 140 4.04 9.31 10.03
N LYS A 141 4.46 10.58 9.94
CA LYS A 141 4.75 11.24 8.64
C LYS A 141 5.82 10.51 7.81
N PRO A 142 7.04 10.24 8.33
CA PRO A 142 8.04 9.50 7.56
C PRO A 142 7.62 8.06 7.27
N TYR A 143 6.77 7.45 8.11
CA TYR A 143 6.23 6.12 7.85
C TYR A 143 5.31 6.08 6.62
N TYR A 144 4.30 6.97 6.56
CA TYR A 144 3.39 6.98 5.40
C TYR A 144 4.11 7.38 4.10
N ALA A 145 5.08 8.29 4.18
CA ALA A 145 5.93 8.61 3.03
C ALA A 145 6.72 7.38 2.55
N ALA A 146 7.33 6.63 3.46
CA ALA A 146 8.06 5.40 3.13
C ALA A 146 7.13 4.31 2.58
N LEU A 147 5.92 4.18 3.13
CA LEU A 147 4.88 3.24 2.70
C LEU A 147 4.53 3.44 1.22
N VAL A 148 4.14 4.65 0.83
CA VAL A 148 3.73 4.99 -0.55
C VAL A 148 4.89 4.76 -1.53
N ILE A 149 6.09 5.24 -1.20
CA ILE A 149 7.26 5.12 -2.08
C ILE A 149 7.71 3.67 -2.21
N SER A 150 7.60 2.87 -1.15
CA SER A 150 8.00 1.46 -1.19
C SER A 150 7.12 0.59 -2.10
N ARG A 151 5.84 0.95 -2.25
CA ARG A 151 4.86 0.15 -2.99
C ARG A 151 4.72 0.56 -4.45
N THR A 152 4.83 1.87 -4.74
CA THR A 152 4.83 2.45 -6.10
C THR A 152 5.59 1.63 -7.15
N PRO A 153 6.87 1.23 -6.95
CA PRO A 153 7.62 0.49 -7.98
C PRO A 153 7.02 -0.88 -8.29
N ALA A 154 6.50 -1.58 -7.28
CA ALA A 154 5.85 -2.87 -7.47
C ALA A 154 4.54 -2.70 -8.25
N THR A 155 3.75 -1.68 -7.93
CA THR A 155 2.50 -1.37 -8.64
C THR A 155 2.73 -1.05 -10.12
N ILE A 156 3.74 -0.23 -10.43
CA ILE A 156 4.13 0.06 -11.83
C ILE A 156 4.54 -1.23 -12.55
N PHE A 157 5.36 -2.08 -11.93
CA PHE A 157 5.79 -3.34 -12.52
C PHE A 157 4.61 -4.26 -12.88
N PHE A 158 3.67 -4.48 -11.96
CA PHE A 158 2.50 -5.34 -12.21
C PHE A 158 1.54 -4.74 -13.24
N CYS A 159 1.40 -3.40 -13.27
CA CYS A 159 0.62 -2.71 -14.29
C CYS A 159 1.21 -2.94 -15.70
N LEU A 160 2.52 -2.77 -15.86
CA LEU A 160 3.21 -3.04 -17.11
C LEU A 160 3.08 -4.50 -17.53
N LEU A 161 3.25 -5.43 -16.60
CA LEU A 161 3.07 -6.87 -16.85
C LEU A 161 1.68 -7.17 -17.43
N TYR A 162 0.62 -6.59 -16.86
CA TYR A 162 -0.74 -6.76 -17.35
C TYR A 162 -0.93 -6.19 -18.76
N VAL A 163 -0.47 -4.95 -19.01
CA VAL A 163 -0.63 -4.29 -20.31
C VAL A 163 0.12 -5.03 -21.42
N VAL A 164 1.33 -5.52 -21.15
CA VAL A 164 2.14 -6.30 -22.12
C VAL A 164 1.40 -7.56 -22.60
N ILE A 165 0.55 -8.15 -21.77
CA ILE A 165 -0.23 -9.34 -22.13
C ILE A 165 -1.47 -8.94 -22.93
N VAL A 166 -2.24 -7.98 -22.43
CA VAL A 166 -3.58 -7.68 -22.95
C VAL A 166 -3.54 -6.88 -24.25
N TYR A 167 -2.62 -5.93 -24.37
CA TYR A 167 -2.55 -5.01 -25.51
C TYR A 167 -2.30 -5.72 -26.85
N PRO A 168 -1.33 -6.64 -27.00
CA PRO A 168 -1.16 -7.39 -28.23
C PRO A 168 -2.30 -8.40 -28.47
N LEU A 169 -2.83 -9.03 -27.41
CA LEU A 169 -3.86 -10.08 -27.53
C LEU A 169 -5.20 -9.55 -28.05
N THR A 170 -5.49 -8.28 -27.82
CA THR A 170 -6.71 -7.59 -28.30
C THR A 170 -6.55 -6.93 -29.67
N ALA A 171 -5.37 -7.09 -30.31
CA ALA A 171 -5.04 -6.51 -31.61
C ALA A 171 -5.27 -4.99 -31.70
N GLN A 172 -4.92 -4.27 -30.63
CA GLN A 172 -4.96 -2.80 -30.61
C GLN A 172 -3.92 -2.22 -31.60
N PRO A 173 -4.10 -0.99 -32.10
CA PRO A 173 -3.16 -0.39 -33.04
C PRO A 173 -1.78 -0.19 -32.40
N MET A 174 -0.74 -0.79 -32.98
CA MET A 174 0.65 -0.77 -32.47
C MET A 174 1.39 0.55 -32.73
N GLU A 175 0.72 1.67 -32.50
CA GLU A 175 1.32 3.00 -32.58
C GLU A 175 1.86 3.41 -31.21
N LEU A 176 3.16 3.70 -31.13
CA LEU A 176 3.83 4.16 -29.91
C LEU A 176 3.06 5.25 -29.12
N PRO A 177 2.54 6.34 -29.75
CA PRO A 177 1.80 7.35 -29.00
C PRO A 177 0.54 6.80 -28.33
N ARG A 178 -0.18 5.86 -28.98
CA ARG A 178 -1.40 5.26 -28.44
C ARG A 178 -1.10 4.29 -27.30
N ILE A 179 -0.05 3.49 -27.44
CA ILE A 179 0.44 2.58 -26.41
C ILE A 179 0.80 3.37 -25.15
N MET A 180 1.56 4.46 -25.32
CA MET A 180 2.01 5.29 -24.20
C MET A 180 0.86 5.96 -23.46
N MET A 181 -0.16 6.45 -24.18
CA MET A 181 -1.38 7.00 -23.56
C MET A 181 -2.10 5.93 -22.73
N PHE A 182 -2.28 4.73 -23.28
CA PHE A 182 -2.96 3.64 -22.58
C PHE A 182 -2.19 3.20 -21.32
N ILE A 183 -0.87 2.98 -21.43
CA ILE A 183 -0.02 2.64 -20.28
C ILE A 183 -0.10 3.71 -19.20
N THR A 184 -0.04 4.99 -19.58
CA THR A 184 -0.10 6.10 -18.63
C THR A 184 -1.43 6.10 -17.87
N ILE A 185 -2.55 5.90 -18.56
CA ILE A 185 -3.88 5.79 -17.92
C ILE A 185 -3.89 4.61 -16.95
N CYS A 186 -3.44 3.43 -17.36
CA CYS A 186 -3.40 2.25 -16.50
C CYS A 186 -2.53 2.46 -15.25
N ILE A 187 -1.36 3.09 -15.39
CA ILE A 187 -0.48 3.41 -14.25
C ILE A 187 -1.17 4.41 -13.31
N LEU A 188 -1.78 5.47 -13.83
CA LEU A 188 -2.49 6.46 -13.02
C LEU A 188 -3.65 5.82 -12.26
N THR A 189 -4.45 4.97 -12.91
CA THR A 189 -5.53 4.22 -12.26
C THR A 189 -5.00 3.31 -11.14
N ALA A 190 -3.90 2.60 -11.39
CA ALA A 190 -3.27 1.72 -10.40
C ALA A 190 -2.80 2.51 -9.16
N LEU A 191 -2.18 3.68 -9.34
CA LEU A 191 -1.70 4.53 -8.25
C LEU A 191 -2.86 5.16 -7.44
N ILE A 192 -3.92 5.60 -8.12
CA ILE A 192 -5.13 6.11 -7.46
C ILE A 192 -5.77 5.01 -6.61
N SER A 193 -5.92 3.81 -7.19
CA SER A 193 -6.46 2.65 -6.49
C SER A 193 -5.65 2.26 -5.26
N GLU A 194 -4.33 2.24 -5.39
CA GLU A 194 -3.43 1.97 -4.27
C GLU A 194 -3.62 2.98 -3.14
N SER A 195 -3.73 4.27 -3.49
CA SER A 195 -3.97 5.34 -2.52
C SER A 195 -5.31 5.17 -1.79
N LEU A 196 -6.38 4.82 -2.51
CA LEU A 196 -7.70 4.55 -1.94
C LEU A 196 -7.67 3.35 -0.98
N GLY A 197 -6.89 2.32 -1.28
CA GLY A 197 -6.76 1.16 -0.40
C GLY A 197 -6.01 1.47 0.90
N THR A 198 -5.17 2.50 0.91
CA THR A 198 -4.37 2.90 2.09
C THR A 198 -5.02 3.94 3.00
N LEU A 199 -6.08 4.61 2.52
CA LEU A 199 -6.80 5.67 3.22
C LEU A 199 -7.86 5.08 4.16
#